data_AF-A0ABD4UEV6-F1
#
_entry.id   AF-A0ABD4UEV6-F1
#
_cell.length_a   1.000
_cell.length_b   1.000
_cell.length_c   1.000
_cell.angle_alpha   90.00
_cell.angle_beta   90.00
_cell.angle_gamma   90.00
#
_symmetry.space_group_name_H-M   'P 1'
#
loop_
_entity.id
_entity.type
_entity.pdbx_description
1 polymer ?
#
loop_
_entity_poly.entity_id
_entity_poly.type
_entity_poly.pdbx_seq_one_letter_code
_entity_poly.pdbx_strand_id
1 'polypeptide(L)'
;MNQQSSPETDLKKASVSREIAGAILTAEVSPCSWMNPTYGFQISVTMSEGGGKAYVHEKELAFADATVGDMSRLLETIGVIACVKCGKPAFDPDTVRTNREKQCERCFMAKLNAEFEEGRKKEARRTAENDAKYKKQGYTHRVDAWIHRNDGDDVAVSYYMQDPTDAQIRAKLRKARSVVLDDYKLVQL
;
A
#
# COMPACT_ATOMS: atom_id res chain seq x y z
N MET A 1 15.53 -51.12 -12.25
CA MET A 1 15.62 -49.95 -11.35
C MET A 1 15.05 -48.76 -12.10
N ASN A 2 13.75 -48.51 -11.94
CA ASN A 2 13.12 -47.29 -12.48
C ASN A 2 13.02 -46.31 -11.32
N GLN A 3 13.83 -45.25 -11.39
CA GLN A 3 13.66 -44.08 -10.53
C GLN A 3 12.32 -43.44 -10.90
N GLN A 4 11.39 -43.45 -9.95
CA GLN A 4 10.19 -42.62 -10.02
C GLN A 4 10.65 -41.17 -9.82
N SER A 5 10.56 -40.37 -10.88
CA SER A 5 10.65 -38.92 -10.78
C SER A 5 9.52 -38.44 -9.87
N SER A 6 9.89 -37.77 -8.77
CA SER A 6 8.93 -37.05 -7.94
C SER A 6 8.19 -36.01 -8.80
N PRO A 7 6.90 -35.75 -8.53
CA PRO A 7 6.16 -34.70 -9.22
C PRO A 7 6.89 -33.38 -9.02
N GLU A 8 7.28 -32.71 -10.11
CA GLU A 8 7.86 -31.37 -10.07
C GLU A 8 6.98 -30.47 -9.21
N THR A 9 7.54 -29.94 -8.13
CA THR A 9 6.83 -29.00 -7.27
C THR A 9 6.56 -27.75 -8.10
N ASP A 10 5.28 -27.38 -8.29
CA ASP A 10 4.90 -26.12 -8.92
C ASP A 10 5.47 -24.97 -8.07
N LEU A 11 6.58 -24.38 -8.53
CA LEU A 11 7.32 -23.36 -7.78
C LEU A 11 6.44 -22.15 -7.44
N LYS A 12 5.38 -21.88 -8.23
CA LYS A 12 4.41 -20.81 -7.96
C LYS A 12 3.60 -21.03 -6.69
N LYS A 13 3.51 -22.28 -6.23
CA LYS A 13 2.78 -22.70 -5.03
C LYS A 13 3.71 -23.20 -3.93
N ALA A 14 5.02 -23.16 -4.17
CA ALA A 14 6.00 -23.58 -3.18
C ALA A 14 5.97 -22.64 -1.98
N SER A 15 6.17 -23.22 -0.80
CA SER A 15 6.35 -22.49 0.45
C SER A 15 7.49 -23.13 1.25
N VAL A 16 8.34 -22.29 1.83
CA VAL A 16 9.39 -22.72 2.76
C VAL A 16 9.30 -21.90 4.03
N SER A 17 9.60 -22.50 5.18
CA SER A 17 9.56 -21.81 6.46
C SER A 17 10.85 -22.03 7.25
N ARG A 18 11.20 -21.04 8.07
CA ARG A 18 12.38 -21.03 8.94
C ARG A 18 12.01 -20.43 10.28
N GLU A 19 12.49 -21.03 11.36
CA GLU A 19 12.39 -20.45 12.69
C GLU A 19 13.66 -19.65 13.02
N ILE A 20 13.49 -18.42 13.52
CA ILE A 20 14.59 -17.55 13.93
C ILE A 20 14.13 -16.65 15.08
N ALA A 21 14.91 -16.59 16.16
CA ALA A 21 14.63 -15.75 17.33
C ALA A 21 13.20 -15.93 17.91
N GLY A 22 12.66 -17.15 17.88
CA GLY A 22 11.31 -17.47 18.34
C GLY A 22 10.18 -17.00 17.42
N ALA A 23 10.49 -16.57 16.20
CA ALA A 23 9.53 -16.26 15.16
C ALA A 23 9.63 -17.25 14.00
N ILE A 24 8.49 -17.57 13.39
CA ILE A 24 8.43 -18.37 12.16
C ILE A 24 8.32 -17.41 10.98
N LEU A 25 9.30 -17.48 10.07
CA LEU A 25 9.26 -16.83 8.78
C LEU A 25 8.76 -17.83 7.74
N THR A 26 7.77 -17.43 6.93
CA THR A 26 7.23 -18.23 5.83
C THR A 26 7.43 -17.47 4.53
N ALA A 27 8.11 -18.09 3.57
CA ALA A 27 8.37 -17.55 2.25
C ALA A 27 7.50 -18.23 1.19
N GLU A 28 6.98 -17.42 0.29
CA GLU A 28 6.27 -17.82 -0.93
C GLU A 28 6.85 -17.04 -2.12
N VAL A 29 6.80 -17.60 -3.32
CA VAL A 29 7.28 -16.86 -4.50
C VAL A 29 6.33 -15.70 -4.82
N SER A 30 6.88 -14.50 -4.98
CA SER A 30 6.13 -13.31 -5.39
C SER A 30 5.65 -13.45 -6.83
N PRO A 31 4.36 -13.15 -7.13
CA PRO A 31 3.85 -13.18 -8.50
C PRO A 31 4.61 -12.32 -9.49
N CYS A 32 5.30 -11.29 -9.01
CA CYS A 32 6.11 -10.43 -9.86
C CYS A 32 7.20 -11.21 -10.62
N SER A 33 7.68 -12.32 -10.06
CA SER A 33 8.76 -13.14 -10.66
C SER A 33 8.34 -13.81 -11.97
N TRP A 34 7.05 -14.14 -12.14
CA TRP A 34 6.55 -14.79 -13.37
C TRP A 34 5.59 -13.92 -14.19
N MET A 35 5.02 -12.85 -13.61
CA MET A 35 4.24 -11.87 -14.37
C MET A 35 5.12 -10.92 -15.19
N ASN A 36 6.37 -10.72 -14.77
CA ASN A 36 7.32 -9.81 -15.40
C ASN A 36 8.65 -10.54 -15.67
N PRO A 37 8.89 -11.06 -16.88
CA PRO A 37 10.05 -11.91 -17.18
C PRO A 37 11.42 -11.28 -16.89
N THR A 38 11.53 -9.96 -16.92
CA THR A 38 12.76 -9.20 -16.65
C THR A 38 12.89 -8.76 -15.20
N TYR A 39 11.95 -9.14 -14.33
CA TYR A 39 11.93 -8.68 -12.94
C TYR A 39 13.00 -9.37 -12.10
N GLY A 40 13.21 -10.68 -12.31
CA GLY A 40 14.05 -11.55 -11.49
C GLY A 40 13.25 -12.42 -10.52
N PHE A 41 13.93 -13.09 -9.59
CA PHE A 41 13.32 -14.00 -8.64
C PHE A 41 13.13 -13.31 -7.28
N GLN A 42 11.87 -13.21 -6.84
CA GLN A 42 11.51 -12.57 -5.58
C GLN A 42 10.68 -13.50 -4.71
N ILE A 43 11.02 -13.59 -3.44
CA ILE A 43 10.18 -14.19 -2.40
C ILE A 43 9.46 -13.09 -1.61
N SER A 44 8.21 -13.37 -1.22
CA SER A 44 7.50 -12.63 -0.18
C SER A 44 7.57 -13.42 1.11
N VAL A 45 7.94 -12.76 2.20
CA VAL A 45 8.14 -13.39 3.50
C VAL A 45 7.20 -12.78 4.52
N THR A 46 6.40 -13.63 5.16
CA THR A 46 5.55 -13.29 6.28
C THR A 46 6.17 -13.79 7.58
N MET A 47 5.93 -13.08 8.68
CA MET A 47 6.40 -13.48 10.01
C MET A 47 5.20 -13.75 10.92
N SER A 48 5.27 -14.86 11.67
CA SER A 48 4.25 -15.26 12.64
C SER A 48 3.95 -14.15 13.66
N GLU A 49 2.75 -14.19 14.25
CA GLU A 49 2.28 -13.23 15.26
C GLU A 49 2.19 -11.75 14.82
N GLY A 50 1.99 -11.52 13.52
CA GLY A 50 1.78 -10.17 12.99
C GLY A 50 3.09 -9.40 12.82
N GLY A 51 4.13 -10.07 12.36
CA GLY A 51 5.43 -9.45 12.06
C GLY A 51 5.49 -8.67 10.74
N GLY A 52 4.41 -8.70 9.94
CA GLY A 52 4.30 -7.99 8.66
C GLY A 52 4.77 -8.82 7.48
N LYS A 53 4.89 -8.17 6.32
CA LYS A 53 5.39 -8.77 5.08
C LYS A 53 6.62 -8.02 4.57
N ALA A 54 7.64 -8.76 4.18
CA ALA A 54 8.84 -8.26 3.52
C ALA A 54 9.07 -8.97 2.18
N TYR A 55 9.93 -8.41 1.34
CA TYR A 55 10.28 -8.99 0.04
C TYR A 55 11.80 -9.06 -0.09
N VAL A 56 12.31 -10.20 -0.54
CA VAL A 56 13.72 -10.39 -0.86
C VAL A 56 13.82 -10.72 -2.34
N HIS A 57 14.70 -10.02 -3.04
CA HIS A 57 14.73 -10.00 -4.49
C HIS A 57 16.14 -10.23 -5.02
N GLU A 58 16.26 -11.22 -5.89
CA GLU A 58 17.45 -11.51 -6.68
C GLU A 58 17.18 -11.29 -8.16
N LYS A 59 17.64 -10.15 -8.67
CA LYS A 59 17.35 -9.69 -10.03
C LYS A 59 17.98 -10.58 -11.11
N GLU A 60 19.16 -11.11 -10.82
CA GLU A 60 19.96 -11.87 -11.79
C GLU A 60 19.47 -13.32 -11.96
N LEU A 61 18.60 -13.81 -11.06
CA LEU A 61 18.01 -15.13 -11.15
C LEU A 61 16.64 -15.05 -11.83
N ALA A 62 16.51 -15.64 -13.01
CA ALA A 62 15.23 -15.74 -13.69
C ALA A 62 14.31 -16.75 -12.96
N PHE A 63 12.99 -16.51 -12.95
CA PHE A 63 12.04 -17.44 -12.34
C PHE A 63 12.09 -18.85 -12.96
N ALA A 64 12.42 -18.97 -14.25
CA ALA A 64 12.52 -20.25 -14.93
C ALA A 64 13.67 -21.14 -14.42
N ASP A 65 14.72 -20.53 -13.88
CA ASP A 65 15.91 -21.21 -13.37
C ASP A 65 15.90 -21.36 -11.85
N ALA A 66 14.95 -20.69 -11.18
CA ALA A 66 14.86 -20.67 -9.73
C ALA A 66 14.36 -22.01 -9.17
N THR A 67 14.80 -22.32 -7.95
CA THR A 67 14.44 -23.54 -7.24
C THR A 67 13.87 -23.27 -5.85
N VAL A 68 13.30 -24.29 -5.21
CA VAL A 68 12.96 -24.23 -3.77
C VAL A 68 14.23 -24.01 -2.93
N GLY A 69 15.39 -24.47 -3.40
CA GLY A 69 16.68 -24.18 -2.75
C GLY A 69 17.02 -22.70 -2.74
N ASP A 70 16.74 -21.98 -3.83
CA ASP A 70 16.90 -20.53 -3.91
C ASP A 70 15.94 -19.79 -2.97
N MET A 71 14.70 -20.28 -2.83
CA MET A 71 13.77 -19.74 -1.84
C MET A 71 14.33 -19.84 -0.42
N SER A 72 14.83 -21.03 -0.05
CA SER A 72 15.44 -21.25 1.26
C SER A 72 16.68 -20.38 1.46
N ARG A 73 17.56 -20.28 0.45
CA ARG A 73 18.76 -19.43 0.49
C ARG A 73 18.39 -17.96 0.71
N LEU A 74 17.40 -17.44 -0.01
CA LEU A 74 16.93 -16.06 0.18
C LEU A 74 16.29 -15.87 1.56
N LEU A 75 15.50 -16.83 2.05
CA LEU A 75 14.91 -16.78 3.38
C LEU A 75 15.97 -16.77 4.49
N GLU A 76 17.07 -17.50 4.33
CA GLU A 76 18.18 -17.54 5.28
C GLU A 76 18.87 -16.18 5.46
N THR A 77 18.82 -15.30 4.45
CA THR A 77 19.42 -13.96 4.53
C THR A 77 18.68 -13.03 5.48
N ILE A 78 17.43 -13.34 5.84
CA ILE A 78 16.57 -12.44 6.61
C ILE A 78 16.86 -12.58 8.11
N GLY A 79 17.19 -11.46 8.73
CA GLY A 79 17.35 -11.28 10.17
C GLY A 79 16.05 -10.84 10.85
N VAL A 80 15.95 -11.17 12.14
CA VAL A 80 14.88 -10.76 13.03
C VAL A 80 15.49 -10.11 14.27
N ILE A 81 14.96 -8.94 14.63
CA ILE A 81 15.36 -8.16 15.81
C ILE A 81 14.17 -7.96 16.74
N ALA A 82 14.44 -7.53 17.97
CA ALA A 82 13.39 -7.08 18.88
C ALA A 82 12.83 -5.73 18.44
N CYS A 83 11.50 -5.62 18.37
CA CYS A 83 10.81 -4.36 18.09
C CYS A 83 11.16 -3.31 19.14
N VAL A 84 11.63 -2.15 18.67
CA VAL A 84 12.06 -1.02 19.53
C VAL A 84 10.95 -0.44 20.42
N LYS A 85 9.68 -0.81 20.19
CA LYS A 85 8.52 -0.34 20.97
C LYS A 85 7.96 -1.36 21.96
N CYS A 86 7.96 -2.64 21.63
CA CYS A 86 7.28 -3.66 22.44
C CYS A 86 8.06 -4.97 22.61
N GLY A 87 9.30 -5.05 22.12
CA GLY A 87 10.16 -6.23 22.27
C GLY A 87 9.80 -7.44 21.39
N LYS A 88 8.59 -7.46 20.80
CA LYS A 88 8.17 -8.54 19.88
C LYS A 88 9.06 -8.62 18.62
N PRO A 89 9.15 -9.78 17.94
CA PRO A 89 9.88 -9.91 16.69
C PRO A 89 9.53 -8.85 15.63
N ALA A 90 10.55 -8.32 14.97
CA ALA A 90 10.48 -7.36 13.87
C ALA A 90 11.56 -7.71 12.83
N PHE A 91 11.30 -7.41 11.55
CA PHE A 91 12.32 -7.58 10.50
C PHE A 91 13.53 -6.68 10.76
N ASP A 92 14.72 -7.24 10.59
CA ASP A 92 15.96 -6.50 10.69
C ASP A 92 16.22 -5.68 9.41
N PRO A 93 16.18 -4.33 9.46
CA PRO A 93 16.42 -3.49 8.29
C PRO A 93 17.83 -3.63 7.71
N ASP A 94 18.79 -4.16 8.47
CA ASP A 94 20.16 -4.36 8.00
C ASP A 94 20.26 -5.60 7.08
N THR A 95 19.24 -6.46 7.09
CA THR A 95 19.19 -7.71 6.29
C THR A 95 18.10 -7.72 5.23
N VAL A 96 16.99 -6.99 5.45
CA VAL A 96 15.88 -6.91 4.50
C VAL A 96 15.35 -5.49 4.43
N ARG A 97 15.10 -5.02 3.20
CA ARG A 97 14.56 -3.66 2.98
C ARG A 97 13.16 -3.53 3.59
N THR A 98 13.02 -2.64 4.56
CA THR A 98 11.74 -2.33 5.23
C THR A 98 11.69 -0.86 5.62
N ASN A 99 10.51 -0.26 5.61
CA ASN A 99 10.25 1.11 6.06
C ASN A 99 9.70 1.16 7.51
N ARG A 100 9.76 0.04 8.23
CA ARG A 100 9.12 -0.10 9.55
C ARG A 100 9.93 0.45 10.71
N GLU A 101 11.08 1.09 10.47
CA GLU A 101 11.90 1.74 11.50
C GLU A 101 12.23 0.82 12.70
N LYS A 102 12.59 -0.44 12.45
CA LYS A 102 12.85 -1.47 13.50
C LYS A 102 11.63 -1.80 14.38
N GLN A 103 10.42 -1.51 13.92
CA GLN A 103 9.17 -1.84 14.60
C GLN A 103 8.52 -3.09 13.99
N CYS A 104 7.79 -3.84 14.81
CA CYS A 104 6.87 -4.87 14.31
C CYS A 104 5.67 -4.21 13.61
N GLU A 105 4.96 -4.97 12.76
CA GLU A 105 3.82 -4.46 11.97
C GLU A 105 2.78 -3.77 12.85
N ARG A 106 2.44 -4.36 14.00
CA ARG A 106 1.43 -3.80 14.90
C ARG A 106 1.81 -2.41 15.40
N CYS A 107 3.05 -2.21 15.82
CA CYS A 107 3.52 -0.91 16.31
C CYS A 107 3.64 0.10 15.16
N PHE A 108 4.15 -0.34 14.01
CA PHE A 108 4.26 0.50 12.82
C PHE A 108 2.87 0.98 12.33
N MET A 109 1.91 0.07 12.21
CA MET A 109 0.53 0.40 11.81
C MET A 109 -0.17 1.27 12.85
N ALA A 110 0.08 1.07 14.15
CA ALA A 110 -0.46 1.96 15.17
C ALA A 110 0.04 3.41 15.02
N LYS A 111 1.33 3.61 14.69
CA LYS A 111 1.90 4.92 14.38
C LYS A 111 1.23 5.53 13.14
N LEU A 112 1.18 4.79 12.03
CA LEU A 112 0.58 5.28 10.78
C LEU A 112 -0.91 5.62 10.95
N ASN A 113 -1.66 4.81 11.69
CA ASN A 113 -3.07 5.08 11.96
C ASN A 113 -3.25 6.34 12.82
N ALA A 114 -2.38 6.58 13.79
CA ALA A 114 -2.42 7.80 14.59
C ALA A 114 -2.13 9.06 13.73
N GLU A 115 -1.11 8.99 12.87
CA GLU A 115 -0.78 10.08 11.93
C GLU A 115 -1.92 10.34 10.93
N PHE A 116 -2.52 9.27 10.41
CA PHE A 116 -3.68 9.34 9.51
C PHE A 116 -4.88 10.00 10.20
N GLU A 117 -5.22 9.59 11.42
CA GLU A 117 -6.34 10.17 12.17
C GLU A 117 -6.10 11.64 12.56
N GLU A 118 -4.87 12.02 12.89
CA GLU A 118 -4.51 13.42 13.10
C GLU A 118 -4.69 14.24 11.81
N GLY A 119 -4.18 13.73 10.67
CA GLY A 119 -4.37 14.34 9.37
C GLY A 119 -5.84 14.53 9.02
N ARG A 120 -6.67 13.50 9.24
CA ARG A 120 -8.13 13.57 9.05
C ARG A 120 -8.78 14.66 9.89
N LYS A 121 -8.44 14.74 11.18
CA LYS A 121 -8.97 15.80 12.07
C LYS A 121 -8.55 17.19 11.62
N LYS A 122 -7.30 17.36 11.17
CA LYS A 122 -6.78 18.63 10.68
C LYS A 122 -7.49 19.07 9.40
N GLU A 123 -7.67 18.18 8.43
CA GLU A 123 -8.40 18.48 7.19
C GLU A 123 -9.89 18.74 7.45
N ALA A 124 -10.52 17.98 8.34
CA ALA A 124 -11.92 18.22 8.74
C ALA A 124 -12.08 19.61 9.39
N ARG A 125 -11.16 19.99 10.28
CA ARG A 125 -11.17 21.33 10.90
C ARG A 125 -10.97 22.42 9.86
N ARG A 126 -9.97 22.29 8.98
CA ARG A 126 -9.70 23.25 7.90
C ARG A 126 -10.92 23.41 6.98
N THR A 127 -11.58 22.30 6.67
CA THR A 127 -12.80 22.29 5.87
C THR A 127 -13.92 23.04 6.57
N ALA A 128 -14.17 22.78 7.86
CA ALA A 128 -15.18 23.50 8.64
C ALA A 128 -14.87 25.01 8.79
N GLU A 129 -13.60 25.38 8.96
CA GLU A 129 -13.16 26.78 9.00
C GLU A 129 -13.41 27.50 7.67
N ASN A 130 -13.09 26.84 6.55
CA ASN A 130 -13.37 27.36 5.21
C ASN A 130 -14.87 27.48 4.94
N ASP A 131 -15.65 26.45 5.31
CA ASP A 131 -17.10 26.46 5.18
C ASP A 131 -17.71 27.64 5.94
N ALA A 132 -17.33 27.85 7.20
CA ALA A 132 -17.79 28.99 7.99
C ALA A 132 -17.37 30.33 7.38
N LYS A 133 -16.15 30.42 6.84
CA LYS A 133 -15.65 31.62 6.15
C LYS A 133 -16.47 31.94 4.90
N TYR A 134 -16.68 30.96 4.01
CA TYR A 134 -17.41 31.17 2.76
C TYR A 134 -18.91 31.36 3.00
N LYS A 135 -19.50 30.71 4.02
CA LYS A 135 -20.87 31.00 4.46
C LYS A 135 -21.05 32.47 4.83
N LYS A 136 -20.11 33.06 5.60
CA LYS A 136 -20.12 34.49 5.94
C LYS A 136 -19.96 35.41 4.73
N GLN A 137 -19.36 34.92 3.64
CA GLN A 137 -19.23 35.63 2.37
C GLN A 137 -20.48 35.47 1.48
N GLY A 138 -21.51 34.75 1.94
CA GLY A 138 -22.77 34.57 1.23
C GLY A 138 -22.80 33.35 0.32
N TYR A 139 -21.80 32.47 0.35
CA TYR A 139 -21.88 31.17 -0.34
C TYR A 139 -22.82 30.24 0.43
N THR A 140 -23.56 29.42 -0.30
CA THR A 140 -24.60 28.53 0.24
C THR A 140 -24.21 27.06 0.20
N HIS A 141 -23.29 26.70 -0.70
CA HIS A 141 -22.94 25.32 -0.99
C HIS A 141 -21.44 25.16 -1.24
N ARG A 142 -20.87 24.03 -0.83
CA ARG A 142 -19.59 23.50 -1.29
C ARG A 142 -19.83 22.31 -2.21
N VAL A 143 -19.11 22.27 -3.33
CA VAL A 143 -19.08 21.16 -4.27
C VAL A 143 -17.71 20.50 -4.16
N ASP A 144 -17.68 19.29 -3.64
CA ASP A 144 -16.46 18.45 -3.63
C ASP A 144 -16.51 17.54 -4.86
N ALA A 145 -15.53 17.63 -5.75
CA ALA A 145 -15.54 16.92 -7.02
C ALA A 145 -14.20 16.23 -7.32
N TRP A 146 -14.26 15.13 -8.05
CA TRP A 146 -13.10 14.53 -8.70
C TRP A 146 -13.01 15.02 -10.14
N ILE A 147 -11.85 15.56 -10.50
CA ILE A 147 -11.55 15.99 -11.87
C ILE A 147 -10.85 14.84 -12.58
N HIS A 148 -11.58 14.19 -13.48
CA HIS A 148 -11.07 13.10 -14.30
C HIS A 148 -10.60 13.66 -15.63
N ARG A 149 -9.31 13.62 -15.90
CA ARG A 149 -8.76 14.08 -17.18
C ARG A 149 -8.49 12.88 -18.09
N ASN A 150 -8.40 13.14 -19.39
CA ASN A 150 -7.92 12.11 -20.33
C ASN A 150 -6.43 11.80 -20.13
N ASP A 151 -5.72 12.68 -19.43
CA ASP A 151 -4.29 12.61 -19.15
C ASP A 151 -4.00 12.84 -17.67
N GLY A 152 -3.18 11.97 -17.09
CA GLY A 152 -2.73 12.07 -15.70
C GLY A 152 -3.73 11.51 -14.67
N ASP A 153 -3.44 11.82 -13.40
CA ASP A 153 -4.20 11.33 -12.26
C ASP A 153 -5.44 12.19 -11.97
N ASP A 154 -6.44 11.57 -11.36
CA ASP A 154 -7.64 12.25 -10.87
C ASP A 154 -7.29 13.22 -9.73
N VAL A 155 -7.94 14.39 -9.73
CA VAL A 155 -7.67 15.45 -8.75
C VAL A 155 -8.93 15.82 -7.98
N ALA A 156 -8.88 15.73 -6.64
CA ALA A 156 -9.95 16.22 -5.78
C ALA A 156 -9.91 17.75 -5.67
N VAL A 157 -11.06 18.40 -5.85
CA VAL A 157 -11.21 19.86 -5.73
C VAL A 157 -12.50 20.23 -5.00
N SER A 158 -12.47 21.36 -4.30
CA SER A 158 -13.66 21.93 -3.66
C SER A 158 -13.97 23.31 -4.24
N TYR A 159 -15.21 23.50 -4.71
CA TYR A 159 -15.72 24.80 -5.16
C TYR A 159 -16.78 25.32 -4.19
N TYR A 160 -16.71 26.60 -3.84
CA TYR A 160 -17.77 27.28 -3.09
C TYR A 160 -18.69 28.03 -4.06
N MET A 161 -20.00 27.80 -3.99
CA MET A 161 -20.99 28.35 -4.93
C MET A 161 -22.27 28.83 -4.23
N GLN A 162 -22.93 29.82 -4.82
CA GLN A 162 -24.24 30.34 -4.42
C GLN A 162 -25.32 29.62 -5.21
N ASP A 163 -26.26 28.97 -4.52
CA ASP A 163 -27.37 28.15 -5.01
C ASP A 163 -27.11 27.50 -6.37
N PRO A 164 -26.05 26.68 -6.47
CA PRO A 164 -25.61 26.18 -7.76
C PRO A 164 -26.62 25.21 -8.34
N THR A 165 -26.90 25.35 -9.63
CA THR A 165 -27.60 24.33 -10.41
C THR A 165 -26.63 23.25 -10.89
N ASP A 166 -27.12 22.04 -11.15
CA ASP A 166 -26.31 20.96 -11.73
C ASP A 166 -25.62 21.40 -13.05
N ALA A 167 -26.30 22.18 -13.89
CA ALA A 167 -25.72 22.73 -15.11
C ALA A 167 -24.52 23.65 -14.84
N GLN A 168 -24.58 24.48 -13.79
CA GLN A 168 -23.47 25.35 -13.39
C GLN A 168 -22.30 24.56 -12.83
N ILE A 169 -22.56 23.50 -12.06
CA ILE A 169 -21.53 22.59 -11.54
C ILE A 169 -20.85 21.88 -12.71
N ARG A 170 -21.61 21.25 -13.61
CA ARG A 170 -21.08 20.60 -14.82
C ARG A 170 -20.26 21.56 -15.68
N ALA A 171 -20.68 22.82 -15.81
CA ALA A 171 -19.93 23.83 -16.53
C ALA A 171 -18.57 24.14 -15.86
N LYS A 172 -18.52 24.19 -14.52
CA LYS A 172 -17.26 24.33 -13.76
C LYS A 172 -16.35 23.13 -13.96
N LEU A 173 -16.86 21.90 -13.86
CA LEU A 173 -16.08 20.68 -14.06
C LEU A 173 -15.52 20.58 -15.48
N ARG A 174 -16.33 20.92 -16.49
CA ARG A 174 -15.87 21.00 -17.89
C ARG A 174 -14.76 22.04 -18.07
N LYS A 175 -14.87 23.21 -17.42
CA LYS A 175 -13.82 24.25 -17.45
C LYS A 175 -12.52 23.77 -16.79
N ALA A 176 -12.60 22.88 -15.79
CA ALA A 176 -11.46 22.21 -15.19
C ALA A 176 -10.89 21.05 -16.04
N ARG A 177 -11.44 20.85 -17.25
CA ARG A 177 -11.12 19.77 -18.19
C ARG A 177 -11.50 18.37 -17.69
N SER A 178 -12.48 18.28 -16.79
CA SER A 178 -13.03 16.98 -16.40
C SER A 178 -13.82 16.37 -17.56
N VAL A 179 -13.62 15.08 -17.83
CA VAL A 179 -14.42 14.32 -18.79
C VAL A 179 -15.64 13.66 -18.16
N VAL A 180 -15.57 13.39 -16.85
CA VAL A 180 -16.71 12.98 -16.02
C VAL A 180 -17.25 14.22 -15.31
N LEU A 181 -18.55 14.47 -15.42
CA LEU A 181 -19.18 15.74 -15.00
C LEU A 181 -20.18 15.57 -13.86
N ASP A 182 -20.32 14.36 -13.34
CA ASP A 182 -21.25 13.97 -12.29
C ASP A 182 -20.56 13.32 -11.07
N ASP A 183 -19.23 13.16 -11.09
CA ASP A 183 -18.45 12.77 -9.92
C ASP A 183 -18.22 13.97 -8.99
N TYR A 184 -19.29 14.35 -8.29
CA TYR A 184 -19.24 15.38 -7.27
C TYR A 184 -20.28 15.15 -6.17
N LYS A 185 -20.00 15.71 -5.00
CA LYS A 185 -20.90 15.79 -3.86
C LYS A 185 -21.19 17.25 -3.54
N LEU A 186 -22.48 17.56 -3.42
CA LEU A 186 -22.95 18.85 -2.96
C LEU A 186 -23.14 18.83 -1.43
N VAL A 187 -22.61 19.83 -0.74
CA VAL A 187 -22.73 20.02 0.71
C VAL A 187 -23.29 21.41 0.96
N GLN A 188 -24.40 21.51 1.69
CA GLN A 188 -24.96 22.79 2.11
C GLN A 188 -24.17 23.36 3.29
N LEU A 189 -23.90 24.68 3.26
CA LEU A 189 -23.07 25.39 4.24
C LEU A 189 -23.85 25.92 5.44
#